data_AF-A0A920BIF1-F1
#
_entry.id   AF-A0A920BIF1-F1
#
_cell.length_a   1.000
_cell.length_b   1.000
_cell.length_c   1.000
_cell.angle_alpha   90.00
_cell.angle_beta   90.00
_cell.angle_gamma   90.00
#
_symmetry.space_group_name_H-M   'P 1'
#
loop_
_entity.id
_entity.type
_entity.pdbx_description
1 polymer ?
#
loop_
_entity_poly.entity_id
_entity_poly.type
_entity_poly.pdbx_seq_one_letter_code
_entity_poly.pdbx_strand_id
1 'polypeptide(L)' 'MQSLSSLVSESLSPPVVMVTHHVEEIPKGFSHILFLKEGSTMESGPINEKLNPENLSKCFGIDLEIREFNGRWSAQSIVS' A
#
# COMPACT_ATOMS: atom_id res chain seq x y z
N MET A 1 -5.24 24.63 2.08
CA MET A 1 -4.39 23.43 2.20
C MET A 1 -5.16 22.30 1.52
N GLN A 2 -4.65 21.74 0.41
CA GLN A 2 -5.35 20.66 -0.30
C GLN A 2 -5.10 19.32 0.40
N SER A 3 -6.06 18.40 0.34
CA SER A 3 -5.89 17.05 0.89
C SER A 3 -5.06 16.18 -0.05
N LEU A 4 -4.29 15.21 0.48
CA LEU A 4 -3.51 14.28 -0.34
C LEU A 4 -4.40 13.51 -1.35
N SER A 5 -5.63 13.18 -0.95
CA SER A 5 -6.62 12.53 -1.82
C SER A 5 -7.00 13.40 -3.03
N SER A 6 -7.04 14.73 -2.88
CA SER A 6 -7.36 15.65 -3.96
C SER A 6 -6.27 15.69 -5.03
N LEU A 7 -5.00 15.63 -4.61
CA LEU A 7 -3.85 15.58 -5.52
C LEU A 7 -3.86 14.29 -6.36
N VAL A 8 -4.23 13.15 -5.77
CA VAL A 8 -4.21 11.88 -6.50
C VAL A 8 -5.35 11.75 -7.52
N SER A 9 -6.44 12.51 -7.36
CA SER A 9 -7.63 12.42 -8.23
C SER A 9 -7.62 13.29 -9.50
N GLU A 10 -6.69 14.25 -9.61
CA GLU A 10 -6.62 15.14 -10.78
C GLU A 10 -5.66 14.61 -11.85
N SER A 11 -6.10 14.56 -13.12
CA SER A 11 -5.29 14.00 -14.22
C SER A 11 -4.02 14.79 -14.55
N LEU A 12 -3.88 16.00 -14.00
CA LEU A 12 -2.73 16.89 -14.20
C LEU A 12 -1.79 16.93 -12.98
N SER A 13 -2.08 16.16 -11.93
CA SER A 13 -1.23 16.15 -10.75
C SER A 13 0.12 15.49 -11.03
N PRO A 14 1.20 16.00 -10.42
CA PRO A 14 2.50 15.36 -10.52
C PRO A 14 2.45 13.95 -9.90
N PRO A 15 3.29 13.02 -10.34
CA PRO A 15 3.44 11.74 -9.67
C PRO A 15 3.75 11.93 -8.18
N VAL A 16 2.96 11.29 -7.32
CA VAL A 16 3.13 11.34 -5.86
C VAL A 16 3.69 9.99 -5.39
N VAL A 17 4.76 10.05 -4.59
CA VAL A 17 5.27 8.90 -3.85
C VAL A 17 4.94 9.11 -2.38
N MET A 18 4.23 8.16 -1.79
CA MET A 18 3.95 8.12 -0.36
C MET A 18 4.67 6.92 0.26
N VAL A 19 5.37 7.16 1.36
CA VAL A 19 6.02 6.11 2.14
C VAL A 19 5.22 5.89 3.41
N THR A 20 4.79 4.65 3.63
CA THR A 20 4.06 4.25 4.84
C THR A 20 4.43 2.84 5.24
N HIS A 21 4.23 2.53 6.52
CA HIS A 21 4.28 1.19 7.09
C HIS A 21 2.89 0.66 7.48
N HIS A 22 1.83 1.45 7.27
CA HIS A 22 0.44 1.08 7.55
C HIS A 22 -0.36 1.15 6.25
N VAL A 23 -0.93 0.03 5.83
CA VAL A 23 -1.72 -0.03 4.58
C VAL A 23 -3.00 0.80 4.68
N GLU A 24 -3.48 1.05 5.89
CA GLU A 24 -4.64 1.87 6.23
C GLU A 24 -4.47 3.34 5.83
N GLU A 25 -3.22 3.81 5.77
CA GLU A 25 -2.90 5.18 5.40
C GLU A 25 -3.01 5.42 3.89
N ILE A 26 -3.01 4.36 3.07
CA ILE A 26 -3.04 4.44 1.61
C ILE A 26 -4.33 5.14 1.16
N PRO A 27 -4.24 6.33 0.54
CA PRO A 27 -5.39 7.01 -0.03
C PRO A 27 -5.94 6.25 -1.23
N LYS A 28 -7.24 6.41 -1.48
CA LYS A 28 -7.84 5.97 -2.74
C LYS A 28 -7.14 6.65 -3.92
N GLY A 29 -6.95 5.89 -5.00
CA GLY A 29 -6.37 6.41 -6.24
C GLY A 29 -4.88 6.16 -6.42
N PHE A 30 -4.17 5.67 -5.39
CA PHE A 30 -2.82 5.12 -5.61
C PHE A 30 -2.90 3.92 -6.55
N SER A 31 -2.08 3.92 -7.59
CA SER A 31 -2.14 2.91 -8.67
C SER A 31 -1.07 1.82 -8.51
N HIS A 32 0.05 2.14 -7.88
CA HIS A 32 1.21 1.26 -7.76
C HIS A 32 1.69 1.18 -6.32
N ILE A 33 2.38 0.09 -6.00
CA ILE A 33 3.05 -0.14 -4.72
C ILE A 33 4.48 -0.64 -4.98
N LEU A 34 5.38 -0.30 -4.06
CA LEU A 34 6.73 -0.86 -3.96
C LEU A 34 6.94 -1.33 -2.52
N PHE A 35 7.32 -2.60 -2.35
CA PHE A 35 7.73 -3.15 -1.08
C PHE A 35 9.25 -3.00 -0.92
N LEU A 36 9.67 -2.46 0.21
CA LEU A 36 11.08 -2.29 0.56
C LEU A 36 11.39 -3.14 1.80
N LYS A 37 12.40 -4.00 1.70
CA LYS A 37 12.89 -4.81 2.82
C LYS A 37 14.41 -4.83 2.79
N GLU A 38 15.04 -4.62 3.96
CA GLU A 38 16.50 -4.63 4.11
C GLU A 38 17.23 -3.71 3.10
N GLY A 39 16.65 -2.54 2.84
CA GLY A 39 17.21 -1.55 1.91
C GLY A 39 17.12 -1.92 0.42
N SER A 40 16.42 -3.02 0.09
CA SER A 40 16.25 -3.50 -1.28
C SER A 40 14.77 -3.55 -1.67
N THR A 41 14.50 -3.39 -2.97
CA THR A 41 13.16 -3.61 -3.53
C THR A 41 12.83 -5.10 -3.48
N MET A 42 11.76 -5.45 -2.77
CA MET A 42 11.26 -6.82 -2.69
C MET A 42 10.32 -7.13 -3.85
N GLU A 43 9.32 -6.27 -4.06
CA GLU A 43 8.30 -6.42 -5.10
C GLU A 43 7.76 -5.04 -5.51
N SER A 44 7.28 -4.89 -6.74
CA SER A 44 6.65 -3.65 -7.21
C SER A 44 5.67 -3.88 -8.35
N GLY A 45 4.66 -3.03 -8.49
CA GLY A 45 3.68 -3.12 -9.57
C GLY A 45 2.32 -2.53 -9.21
N PRO A 46 1.27 -2.85 -9.98
CA PRO A 46 -0.10 -2.41 -9.69
C PRO A 46 -0.52 -2.81 -8.27
N ILE A 47 -1.10 -1.86 -7.52
CA ILE A 47 -1.41 -2.09 -6.10
C ILE A 47 -2.38 -3.27 -5.92
N ASN A 48 -3.39 -3.41 -6.79
CA ASN A 48 -4.39 -4.48 -6.71
C ASN A 48 -3.82 -5.88 -6.99
N GLU A 49 -2.63 -5.98 -7.60
CA GLU A 49 -1.96 -7.25 -7.88
C GLU A 49 -0.91 -7.58 -6.81
N LYS A 50 -0.19 -6.55 -6.37
CA LYS A 50 0.99 -6.71 -5.51
C LYS A 50 0.69 -6.59 -4.02
N LEU A 51 -0.32 -5.81 -3.62
CA LEU A 51 -0.73 -5.69 -2.23
C LEU A 51 -1.63 -6.87 -1.84
N ASN A 52 -1.00 -7.97 -1.44
CA ASN A 52 -1.65 -9.23 -1.07
C ASN A 52 -1.02 -9.82 0.22
N PRO A 53 -1.66 -10.81 0.87
CA PRO A 53 -1.18 -11.37 2.13
C PRO A 53 0.25 -11.91 2.05
N GLU A 54 0.61 -12.56 0.94
CA GLU A 54 1.92 -13.19 0.76
C GLU A 54 3.04 -12.15 0.74
N ASN A 55 2.91 -11.12 -0.10
CA ASN A 55 3.90 -10.06 -0.21
C ASN A 55 3.98 -9.22 1.07
N LEU A 56 2.83 -8.90 1.67
CA LEU A 56 2.81 -8.13 2.91
C LEU A 56 3.48 -8.91 4.04
N SER A 57 3.15 -10.19 4.22
CA SER A 57 3.75 -11.05 5.24
C SER A 57 5.26 -11.21 5.03
N LYS A 58 5.70 -11.40 3.79
CA LYS A 58 7.14 -11.44 3.44
C LYS A 58 7.85 -10.13 3.79
N CYS A 59 7.21 -8.98 3.54
CA CYS A 59 7.79 -7.68 3.84
C CYS A 59 7.96 -7.45 5.36
N PHE A 60 6.93 -7.78 6.15
CA PHE A 60 6.91 -7.55 7.60
C PHE A 60 7.56 -8.68 8.42
N GLY A 61 7.73 -9.88 7.84
CA GLY A 61 8.31 -11.04 8.53
C GLY A 61 7.37 -11.73 9.52
N ILE A 62 6.07 -11.49 9.41
CA ILE A 62 5.01 -12.09 10.23
C ILE A 62 3.81 -12.45 9.35
N ASP A 63 3.00 -13.42 9.77
CA ASP A 63 1.80 -13.82 9.03
C ASP A 63 0.69 -12.77 9.17
N LEU A 64 0.33 -12.17 8.04
CA LEU A 64 -0.67 -11.11 7.95
C LEU A 64 -1.82 -11.52 7.04
N GLU A 65 -3.02 -11.18 7.47
CA GLU A 65 -4.19 -11.10 6.60
C GLU A 65 -4.35 -9.66 6.09
N ILE A 66 -4.86 -9.52 4.88
CA ILE A 66 -5.23 -8.21 4.32
C ILE A 66 -6.68 -8.24 3.86
N ARG A 67 -7.39 -7.13 4.08
CA ARG A 67 -8.73 -6.90 3.53
C ARG A 67 -8.76 -5.59 2.79
N GLU A 68 -9.55 -5.57 1.73
CA GLU A 68 -9.92 -4.38 0.98
C GLU A 68 -11.42 -4.16 1.14
N PHE A 69 -11.81 -2.94 1.50
CA PHE A 69 -13.20 -2.55 1.59
C PHE A 69 -13.39 -1.12 1.10
N ASN A 70 -14.13 -0.96 0.01
CA ASN A 70 -14.45 0.35 -0.57
C ASN A 70 -13.21 1.20 -0.85
N GLY A 71 -12.15 0.64 -1.42
CA GLY A 71 -10.86 1.27 -1.73
C GLY A 71 -9.99 1.57 -0.50
N ARG A 72 -10.23 0.91 0.63
CA ARG A 72 -9.43 1.04 1.85
C ARG A 72 -8.86 -0.31 2.23
N TRP A 73 -7.60 -0.31 2.62
CA TRP A 73 -6.87 -1.51 3.04
C TRP A 73 -6.81 -1.60 4.56
N SER A 74 -6.83 -2.82 5.08
CA SER A 74 -6.53 -3.10 6.48
C SER A 74 -5.70 -4.38 6.59
N ALA A 75 -4.71 -4.40 7.48
CA ALA A 75 -3.89 -5.57 7.75
C ALA A 75 -3.93 -5.99 9.22
N GLN A 76 -3.97 -7.30 9.48
CA GLN A 76 -4.01 -7.85 10.84
C GLN A 76 -3.12 -9.08 10.95
N SER A 77 -2.45 -9.25 12.09
CA SER A 77 -1.73 -10.48 12.41
C SER A 77 -2.70 -11.65 12.54
N ILE A 78 -2.34 -12.78 11.95
CA ILE A 78 -3.10 -14.04 12.09
C ILE A 78 -2.63 -14.82 13.34
N VAL A 79 -1.48 -14.42 13.92
CA VAL A 79 -0.90 -15.06 15.10
C VAL A 79 -1.42 -14.38 16.37
N SER A 80 -2.05 -15.18 17.25
CA SER A 80 -2.47 -14.85 18.61
C SER A 80 -1.32 -14.96 19.62
#